data_AF-A0A932MPG6-F1
#
_entry.id   AF-A0A932MPG6-F1
#
_cell.length_a   1.000
_cell.length_b   1.000
_cell.length_c   1.000
_cell.angle_alpha   90.00
_cell.angle_beta   90.00
_cell.angle_gamma   90.00
#
_symmetry.space_group_name_H-M   'P 1'
#
loop_
_entity.id
_entity.type
_entity.pdbx_description
1 polymer ?
#
loop_
_entity_poly.entity_id
_entity_poly.type
_entity_poly.pdbx_seq_one_letter_code
_entity_poly.pdbx_strand_id
1 'polypeptide(L)' 'MKNTSKVLIALGAGLAIGGILGVLFAPDKGANTRHKIAENGKKIAEKFKHKIKTGKEKMEEHLSRVNGELEEVS' A
#
# COMPACT_ATOMS: atom_id res chain seq x y z
N MET A 1 -1.29 -22.92 6.41
CA MET A 1 -1.56 -21.46 6.46
C MET A 1 -0.95 -20.73 7.68
N LYS A 2 -0.06 -21.33 8.49
CA LYS A 2 0.48 -20.65 9.70
C LYS A 2 1.50 -19.54 9.39
N ASN A 3 2.20 -19.62 8.25
CA ASN A 3 3.26 -18.67 7.87
C ASN A 3 2.67 -17.37 7.31
N THR A 4 1.60 -17.44 6.51
CA THR A 4 0.92 -16.24 5.99
C THR A 4 0.36 -15.37 7.10
N SER A 5 -0.24 -15.96 8.14
CA SER A 5 -0.72 -15.22 9.31
C SER A 5 0.42 -14.55 10.08
N LYS A 6 1.57 -15.23 10.26
CA LYS A 6 2.76 -14.63 10.89
C LYS A 6 3.32 -13.46 10.06
N VAL A 7 3.37 -13.60 8.73
CA VAL A 7 3.85 -12.54 7.83
C VAL A 7 2.91 -11.32 7.86
N LEU A 8 1.60 -11.53 7.84
CA LEU A 8 0.62 -10.44 7.97
C LEU A 8 0.72 -9.72 9.32
N ILE A 9 0.91 -10.47 10.42
CA ILE A 9 1.10 -9.90 11.76
C ILE A 9 2.40 -9.09 11.82
N ALA A 10 3.51 -9.62 11.29
CA ALA A 10 4.80 -8.93 11.28
C ALA A 10 4.75 -7.64 10.43
N LEU A 11 4.12 -7.70 9.25
CA LEU A 11 3.90 -6.51 8.41
C LEU A 11 3.02 -5.47 9.12
N GLY A 12 1.93 -5.91 9.75
CA GLY A 12 1.04 -5.03 10.50
C GLY A 12 1.74 -4.34 11.67
N ALA A 13 2.53 -5.10 12.44
CA ALA A 13 3.35 -4.56 13.53
C ALA A 13 4.40 -3.56 13.01
N GLY A 14 5.07 -3.87 11.91
CA GLY A 14 6.05 -2.96 11.28
C GLY A 14 5.42 -1.66 10.79
N LEU A 15 4.25 -1.72 10.15
CA LEU A 15 3.51 -0.53 9.70
C LEU A 15 3.01 0.31 10.87
N ALA A 16 2.55 -0.31 11.96
CA ALA A 16 2.08 0.42 13.14
C ALA A 16 3.24 1.18 13.82
N ILE A 17 4.37 0.50 14.06
CA ILE A 17 5.57 1.11 14.63
C ILE A 17 6.10 2.21 13.71
N GLY A 18 6.21 1.92 12.41
CA GLY A 18 6.64 2.88 11.40
C GLY A 18 5.71 4.08 11.27
N GLY A 19 4.40 3.88 11.41
CA GLY A 19 3.41 4.95 11.40
C GLY A 19 3.51 5.86 12.62
N ILE A 20 3.69 5.30 13.82
CA ILE A 20 3.88 6.08 15.05
C ILE A 20 5.16 6.91 14.96
N LEU A 21 6.28 6.29 14.57
CA LEU A 21 7.54 6.99 14.40
C LEU A 21 7.44 8.04 13.28
N GLY A 22 6.81 7.70 12.15
CA GLY A 22 6.62 8.62 11.03
C GLY A 22 5.78 9.84 11.41
N VAL A 23 4.73 9.67 12.20
CA VAL A 23 3.92 10.79 12.72
C VAL A 23 4.68 11.60 13.76
N LEU A 24 5.45 10.96 14.65
CA LEU A 24 6.21 11.64 15.70
C LEU A 24 7.38 12.46 15.14
N PHE A 25 8.07 11.95 14.12
CA PHE A 25 9.20 12.61 13.48
C PHE A 25 8.81 13.61 12.39
N ALA A 26 7.58 13.55 11.86
CA ALA A 26 7.14 14.51 10.85
C ALA A 26 6.96 15.92 11.46
N PRO A 27 7.70 16.95 11.00
CA PRO A 27 7.60 18.32 11.51
C PRO A 27 6.41 19.08 10.89
N ASP A 28 5.27 18.41 10.70
CA ASP A 28 4.08 19.00 10.08
C ASP A 28 3.14 19.52 11.19
N LYS A 29 2.70 20.77 11.09
CA LYS A 29 1.82 21.36 12.10
C LYS A 29 0.48 20.62 12.10
N GLY A 30 -0.03 20.25 13.28
CA GLY A 30 -1.29 19.52 13.41
C GLY A 30 -2.52 20.21 12.78
N ALA A 31 -2.48 21.54 12.62
CA ALA A 31 -3.50 22.30 11.89
C ALA A 31 -3.53 21.95 10.39
N ASN A 32 -2.35 21.82 9.76
CA ASN A 32 -2.20 21.40 8.38
C ASN A 32 -2.65 19.95 8.18
N THR A 33 -2.32 19.06 9.11
CA THR A 33 -2.74 17.65 9.05
C THR A 33 -4.27 17.54 9.13
N ARG A 34 -4.92 18.24 10.06
CA ARG A 34 -6.39 18.25 10.16
C ARG A 34 -7.05 18.83 8.92
N HIS A 35 -6.52 19.94 8.40
CA HIS A 35 -7.03 20.57 7.19
C HIS A 35 -6.87 19.65 5.96
N LYS A 36 -5.70 19.02 5.79
CA LYS A 36 -5.46 18.01 4.76
C LYS A 36 -6.41 16.82 4.87
N ILE A 37 -6.69 16.32 6.07
CA ILE A 37 -7.64 15.23 6.28
C ILE A 37 -9.06 15.67 5.86
N ALA A 38 -9.49 16.86 6.30
CA ALA A 38 -10.83 17.38 6.02
C ALA A 38 -11.07 17.61 4.52
N GLU A 39 -10.12 18.24 3.81
CA GLU A 39 -10.30 18.57 2.39
C GLU A 39 -9.84 17.47 1.43
N ASN A 40 -8.77 16.75 1.79
CA ASN A 40 -8.11 15.82 0.87
C ASN A 40 -8.36 14.35 1.22
N GLY A 41 -9.05 14.02 2.32
CA GLY A 41 -9.31 12.63 2.70
C GLY A 41 -9.98 11.81 1.59
N LYS A 42 -11.07 12.35 0.99
CA LYS A 42 -11.75 11.70 -0.15
C LYS A 42 -10.85 11.62 -1.40
N LYS A 43 -10.12 12.69 -1.72
CA LYS A 43 -9.20 12.72 -2.88
C LYS A 43 -8.04 11.72 -2.72
N ILE A 44 -7.51 11.58 -1.52
CA ILE A 44 -6.45 10.63 -1.19
C ILE A 44 -6.97 9.20 -1.32
N ALA A 45 -8.16 8.91 -0.79
CA ALA A 45 -8.78 7.59 -0.90
C ALA A 45 -9.04 7.21 -2.38
N GLU A 46 -9.61 8.11 -3.17
CA GLU A 46 -9.86 7.89 -4.60
C GLU A 46 -8.56 7.67 -5.38
N LYS A 47 -7.54 8.52 -5.16
CA LYS A 47 -6.21 8.36 -5.79
C LYS A 47 -5.55 7.05 -5.40
N PHE A 48 -5.66 6.65 -4.13
CA PHE A 48 -5.10 5.41 -3.62
C PHE A 48 -5.80 4.19 -4.25
N LYS A 49 -7.14 4.19 -4.28
CA LYS A 49 -7.94 3.14 -4.92
C LYS A 49 -7.61 3.01 -6.41
N HIS A 50 -7.50 4.14 -7.11
CA HIS A 50 -7.11 4.14 -8.52
C HIS A 50 -5.70 3.59 -8.72
N LYS A 51 -4.71 4.04 -7.92
CA LYS A 51 -3.33 3.52 -7.98
C LYS A 51 -3.25 2.03 -7.67
N ILE A 52 -4.01 1.52 -6.70
CA ILE A 52 -4.07 0.09 -6.42
C ILE A 52 -4.69 -0.66 -7.58
N LYS A 53 -5.78 -0.16 -8.17
CA LYS A 53 -6.44 -0.80 -9.31
C LYS A 53 -5.48 -0.88 -10.50
N THR A 54 -4.86 0.23 -10.88
CA THR A 54 -3.87 0.27 -11.97
C THR A 54 -2.63 -0.57 -11.67
N GLY A 55 -2.16 -0.57 -10.42
CA GLY A 55 -1.03 -1.41 -10.00
C GLY A 55 -1.36 -2.89 -10.10
N LYS A 56 -2.59 -3.29 -9.70
CA LYS A 56 -3.07 -4.65 -9.85
C LYS A 56 -3.20 -5.05 -11.31
N GLU A 57 -3.80 -4.21 -12.15
CA GLU A 57 -3.93 -4.45 -13.60
C GLU A 57 -2.54 -4.63 -14.25
N LYS A 58 -1.58 -3.76 -13.95
CA LYS A 58 -0.19 -3.90 -14.44
C LYS A 58 0.50 -5.14 -13.88
N MET A 59 0.36 -5.44 -12.59
CA MET A 59 0.94 -6.66 -12.02
C MET A 59 0.35 -7.91 -12.66
N GLU A 60 -0.96 -7.94 -12.90
CA GLU A 60 -1.65 -9.07 -13.52
C GLU A 60 -1.23 -9.23 -14.99
N GLU A 61 -1.05 -8.13 -15.72
CA GLU A 61 -0.48 -8.11 -17.08
C GLU A 61 0.97 -8.63 -17.11
N HIS A 62 1.84 -8.13 -16.21
CA HIS A 62 3.22 -8.56 -16.10
C HIS A 62 3.35 -10.01 -15.61
N LEU A 63 2.51 -10.44 -14.67
CA LEU A 63 2.44 -11.83 -14.20
C LEU A 63 1.91 -12.75 -15.28
N SER A 64 0.93 -12.33 -16.09
CA SER A 64 0.41 -13.12 -17.22
C SER A 64 1.47 -13.26 -18.32
N ARG A 65 2.24 -12.19 -18.58
CA ARG A 65 3.36 -12.25 -19.54
C ARG A 65 4.47 -13.19 -19.06
N VAL A 66 4.85 -13.09 -17.78
CA VAL A 66 5.86 -13.98 -17.19
C VAL A 66 5.33 -15.41 -17.07
N ASN A 67 4.06 -15.63 -16.72
CA ASN A 67 3.47 -16.97 -16.62
C ASN A 67 3.34 -17.63 -18.00
N GLY A 68 2.98 -16.87 -19.04
CA GLY A 68 2.98 -17.36 -20.42
C GLY A 68 4.38 -17.70 -20.94
N GLU A 69 5.40 -16.89 -20.60
CA GLU A 69 6.80 -17.20 -20.90
C GLU A 69 7.33 -18.41 -20.09
N LEU A 70 6.72 -18.77 -18.96
CA LEU A 70 7.09 -19.94 -18.16
C LEU A 70 6.41 -21.24 -18.63
N GLU A 71 5.22 -21.16 -19.21
CA GLU A 71 4.51 -22.29 -19.84
C GLU A 71 5.12 -22.72 -21.19
N GLU A 72 5.80 -21.82 -21.91
CA GLU A 72 6.48 -22.16 -23.17
C GLU A 72 7.90 -22.73 -22.97
N VAL A 73 8.50 -22.55 -21.79
CA VAL A 73 9.90 -22.96 -21.47
C VAL A 73 9.96 -24.18 -20.53
N SER A 74 8.81 -24.83 -20.24
CA SER A 74 8.73 -26.11 -19.50
C SER A 74 8.18 -27.24 -20.38
#